data_AF-D4K5G6-F1
#
_entry.id   AF-D4K5G6-F1
#
_cell.length_a   1.000
_cell.length_b   1.000
_cell.length_c   1.000
_cell.angle_alpha   90.00
_cell.angle_beta   90.00
_cell.angle_gamma   90.00
#
_symmetry.space_group_name_H-M   'P 1'
#
loop_
_entity.id
_entity.type
_entity.pdbx_description
1 polymer ?
#
loop_
_entity_poly.entity_id
_entity_poly.type
_entity_poly.pdbx_seq_one_letter_code
_entity_poly.pdbx_strand_id
1 'polypeptide(L)'
;MQVGCFGGLVFSVDSNKVFTMQDIQGSTGSDWATHNTINGKPKSELTGQKLKAYKFTVTLDAQYGVKPREMLANIQRMAEEGTVDYLIIGSDPVGMCLFKLTDASDAWDCVAAGGRLVRCKIDLSFEEYA
;
A
#
# COMPACT_ATOMS: atom_id res chain seq x y z
N MET A 1 -15.34 9.34 9.38
CA MET A 1 -15.06 7.92 9.74
C MET A 1 -13.64 7.54 9.31
N GLN A 2 -12.85 6.98 10.22
CA GLN A 2 -11.50 6.51 9.91
C GLN A 2 -11.56 5.13 9.26
N VAL A 3 -10.82 4.95 8.17
CA VAL A 3 -10.71 3.70 7.40
C VAL A 3 -9.38 3.02 7.67
N GLY A 4 -8.33 3.75 8.03
CA GLY A 4 -7.03 3.18 8.35
C GLY A 4 -5.94 4.24 8.56
N CYS A 5 -4.71 3.80 8.81
CA CYS A 5 -3.55 4.68 8.84
C CYS A 5 -2.23 3.97 8.52
N PHE A 6 -1.24 4.76 8.09
CA PHE A 6 0.14 4.35 7.86
C PHE A 6 1.10 5.54 7.94
N GLY A 7 2.12 5.52 8.80
CA GLY A 7 3.21 6.51 8.76
C GLY A 7 2.77 7.97 8.92
N GLY A 8 1.63 8.21 9.58
CA GLY A 8 0.99 9.53 9.68
C GLY A 8 -0.04 9.86 8.59
N LEU A 9 -0.16 9.04 7.54
CA LEU A 9 -1.28 9.10 6.60
C LEU A 9 -2.52 8.49 7.26
N VAL A 10 -3.58 9.28 7.42
CA VAL A 10 -4.86 8.81 7.93
C VAL A 10 -5.85 8.72 6.78
N PHE A 11 -6.28 7.49 6.47
CA PHE A 11 -7.34 7.20 5.52
C PHE A 11 -8.68 7.44 6.21
N SER A 12 -9.48 8.35 5.67
CA SER A 12 -10.74 8.77 6.29
C SER A 12 -11.75 9.20 5.24
N VAL A 13 -13.00 8.89 5.50
CA VAL A 13 -14.15 9.38 4.75
C VAL A 13 -15.01 10.24 5.66
N ASP A 14 -15.17 11.49 5.29
CA ASP A 14 -15.96 12.50 5.98
C ASP A 14 -16.76 13.31 4.96
N SER A 15 -17.76 14.07 5.40
CA SER A 15 -18.55 14.94 4.53
C SER A 15 -17.70 15.98 3.80
N ASN A 16 -16.57 16.38 4.39
CA ASN A 16 -15.64 17.34 3.81
C ASN A 16 -14.44 16.71 3.10
N LYS A 17 -14.10 15.45 3.40
CA LYS A 17 -12.87 14.81 2.90
C LYS A 17 -13.09 13.34 2.59
N VAL A 18 -12.87 12.95 1.33
CA VAL A 18 -12.85 11.53 0.95
C VAL A 18 -11.43 11.13 0.58
N PHE A 19 -10.81 10.32 1.43
CA PHE A 19 -9.47 9.77 1.21
C PHE A 19 -9.47 8.31 1.67
N THR A 20 -9.72 7.40 0.74
CA THR A 20 -9.92 5.97 1.01
C THR A 20 -9.06 5.09 0.12
N MET A 21 -8.73 3.92 0.64
CA MET A 21 -8.06 2.84 -0.08
C MET A 21 -9.10 2.06 -0.90
N GLN A 22 -8.69 1.60 -2.07
CA GLN A 22 -9.48 0.81 -3.01
C GLN A 22 -8.63 -0.37 -3.52
N ASP A 23 -9.28 -1.44 -3.95
CA ASP A 23 -8.63 -2.59 -4.59
C ASP A 23 -7.46 -3.19 -3.76
N ILE A 24 -7.70 -3.38 -2.46
CA ILE A 24 -6.68 -3.93 -1.54
C ILE A 24 -6.39 -5.39 -1.92
N GLN A 25 -5.13 -5.68 -2.20
CA GLN A 25 -4.59 -6.99 -2.51
C GLN A 25 -3.47 -7.33 -1.53
N GLY A 26 -3.48 -8.53 -0.99
CA GLY A 26 -2.44 -9.03 -0.08
C GLY A 26 -1.87 -10.34 -0.60
N SER A 27 -0.57 -10.52 -0.47
CA SER A 27 0.12 -11.78 -0.70
C SER A 27 0.88 -12.20 0.55
N THR A 28 0.77 -13.48 0.88
CA THR A 28 1.49 -14.13 1.98
C THR A 28 1.87 -15.50 1.47
N GLY A 29 3.10 -15.94 1.76
CA GLY A 29 3.56 -17.20 1.23
C GLY A 29 4.77 -17.74 1.97
N SER A 30 5.27 -18.86 1.47
CA SER A 30 6.49 -19.46 1.94
C SER A 30 7.20 -20.10 0.76
N ASP A 31 8.52 -20.17 0.82
CA ASP A 31 9.35 -20.88 -0.14
C ASP A 31 9.51 -22.34 0.26
N TRP A 32 9.29 -23.22 -0.71
CA TRP A 32 9.37 -24.66 -0.55
C TRP A 32 10.36 -25.24 -1.54
N ALA A 33 11.40 -25.91 -1.06
CA ALA A 33 12.31 -26.70 -1.87
C ALA A 33 11.69 -28.08 -2.15
N THR A 34 11.88 -28.61 -3.35
CA THR A 34 11.37 -29.94 -3.73
C THR A 34 12.54 -30.87 -4.01
N HIS A 35 12.58 -32.00 -3.31
CA HIS A 35 13.61 -33.02 -3.41
C HIS A 35 13.06 -34.25 -4.15
N ASN A 36 13.65 -34.55 -5.30
CA ASN A 36 13.27 -35.72 -6.10
C ASN A 36 13.84 -36.99 -5.49
N THR A 37 12.98 -38.00 -5.31
CA THR A 37 13.37 -39.35 -4.90
C THR A 37 13.32 -40.30 -6.08
N ILE A 38 14.30 -41.19 -6.20
CA ILE A 38 14.33 -42.22 -7.24
C ILE A 38 13.09 -43.11 -7.10
N ASN A 39 12.26 -43.19 -8.16
CA ASN A 39 11.00 -43.95 -8.22
C ASN A 39 9.93 -43.59 -7.15
N GLY A 40 10.04 -42.42 -6.51
CA GLY A 40 9.09 -41.98 -5.47
C GLY A 40 8.51 -40.60 -5.76
N LYS A 41 7.40 -40.25 -5.10
CA LYS A 41 6.86 -38.89 -5.15
C LYS A 41 7.87 -37.92 -4.54
N PRO A 42 8.13 -36.77 -5.18
CA PRO A 42 9.05 -35.78 -4.66
C PRO A 42 8.56 -35.26 -3.30
N LYS A 43 9.52 -34.97 -2.41
CA LYS A 43 9.24 -34.45 -1.05
C LYS A 43 9.49 -32.95 -1.03
N SER A 44 8.61 -32.21 -0.37
CA SER A 44 8.75 -30.75 -0.22
C SER A 44 9.25 -30.41 1.18
N GLU A 45 10.21 -29.50 1.25
CA GLU A 45 10.81 -28.96 2.48
C GLU A 45 10.60 -27.44 2.52
N LEU A 46 10.19 -26.93 3.68
CA LEU A 46 9.98 -25.49 3.89
C LEU A 46 11.34 -24.79 4.05
N THR A 47 11.70 -23.95 3.08
CA THR A 47 12.98 -23.23 3.07
C THR A 47 12.91 -21.90 3.82
N GLY A 48 11.77 -21.22 3.77
CA GLY A 48 11.60 -19.92 4.41
C GLY A 48 10.21 -19.35 4.25
N GLN A 49 9.88 -18.33 5.05
CA GLN A 49 8.63 -17.59 4.91
C GLN A 49 8.86 -16.36 4.02
N LYS A 50 7.89 -16.06 3.16
CA LYS A 50 7.92 -14.84 2.34
C LYS A 50 7.40 -13.68 3.16
N LEU A 51 8.03 -12.52 2.97
CA LEU A 51 7.52 -11.25 3.47
C LEU A 51 6.12 -11.01 2.92
N LYS A 52 5.20 -10.57 3.77
CA LYS A 52 3.86 -10.19 3.32
C LYS A 52 3.95 -8.93 2.47
N ALA A 53 3.25 -8.91 1.36
CA ALA A 53 3.16 -7.72 0.52
C ALA A 53 1.70 -7.32 0.34
N TYR A 54 1.42 -6.02 0.44
CA TYR A 54 0.10 -5.46 0.23
C TYR A 54 0.16 -4.36 -0.82
N LYS A 55 -0.84 -4.33 -1.70
CA LYS A 55 -1.02 -3.29 -2.70
C LYS A 55 -2.43 -2.76 -2.60
N PHE A 56 -2.58 -1.44 -2.69
CA PHE A 56 -3.89 -0.83 -2.86
C PHE A 56 -3.78 0.48 -3.60
N THR A 57 -4.90 0.92 -4.14
CA THR A 57 -4.99 2.15 -4.90
C THR A 57 -5.71 3.22 -4.10
N VAL A 58 -5.27 4.47 -4.21
CA VAL A 58 -5.86 5.62 -3.55
C VAL A 58 -6.16 6.68 -4.60
N THR A 59 -7.38 7.22 -4.58
CA THR A 59 -7.75 8.33 -5.46
C THR A 59 -7.71 9.63 -4.69
N LEU A 60 -6.90 10.58 -5.16
CA LEU A 60 -6.87 11.95 -4.68
C LEU A 60 -7.72 12.81 -5.61
N ASP A 61 -8.74 13.47 -5.06
CA ASP A 61 -9.59 14.39 -5.82
C ASP A 61 -9.79 15.70 -5.04
N ALA A 62 -9.56 16.82 -5.72
CA ALA A 62 -9.75 18.16 -5.18
C ALA A 62 -11.22 18.47 -4.88
N GLN A 63 -12.16 17.82 -5.57
CA GLN A 63 -13.59 18.01 -5.36
C GLN A 63 -14.04 17.44 -4.00
N TYR A 64 -13.33 16.43 -3.49
CA TYR A 64 -13.60 15.83 -2.19
C TYR A 64 -12.69 16.42 -1.09
N GLY A 65 -12.31 17.70 -1.21
CA GLY A 65 -11.61 18.44 -0.15
C GLY A 65 -10.17 17.99 0.14
N VAL A 66 -9.61 17.08 -0.67
CA VAL A 66 -8.20 16.71 -0.59
C VAL A 66 -7.39 17.68 -1.44
N LYS A 67 -6.16 18.02 -1.04
CA LYS A 67 -5.24 18.77 -1.90
C LYS A 67 -4.32 17.77 -2.62
N PRO A 68 -4.57 17.42 -3.90
CA PRO A 68 -3.88 16.29 -4.52
C PRO A 68 -2.37 16.49 -4.61
N ARG A 69 -1.92 17.71 -4.93
CA ARG A 69 -0.50 18.03 -5.10
C ARG A 69 0.31 17.92 -3.79
N GLU A 70 -0.21 18.49 -2.71
CA GLU A 70 0.45 18.44 -1.39
C GLU A 70 0.48 16.99 -0.85
N MET A 71 -0.63 16.27 -1.00
CA MET A 71 -0.76 14.90 -0.53
C MET A 71 0.12 13.92 -1.33
N LEU A 72 0.15 14.07 -2.66
CA LEU A 72 1.03 13.29 -3.54
C LEU A 72 2.50 13.49 -3.17
N ALA A 73 2.93 14.74 -2.99
CA ALA A 73 4.32 15.04 -2.61
C ALA A 73 4.67 14.43 -1.24
N ASN A 74 3.75 14.42 -0.28
CA ASN A 74 4.00 13.79 1.01
C ASN A 74 4.11 12.26 0.89
N ILE A 75 3.26 11.62 0.09
CA ILE A 75 3.30 10.18 -0.15
C ILE A 75 4.60 9.78 -0.88
N GLN A 76 5.00 10.52 -1.91
CA GLN A 76 6.25 10.30 -2.64
C GLN A 76 7.44 10.46 -1.70
N ARG A 77 7.46 11.52 -0.88
CA ARG A 77 8.50 11.72 0.13
C ARG A 77 8.58 10.56 1.13
N MET A 78 7.44 10.03 1.59
CA MET A 78 7.43 8.87 2.49
C MET A 78 8.00 7.61 1.83
N ALA A 79 7.77 7.42 0.53
CA ALA A 79 8.35 6.33 -0.24
C ALA A 79 9.87 6.51 -0.40
N GLU A 80 10.34 7.73 -0.69
CA GLU A 80 11.76 8.05 -0.85
C GLU A 80 12.54 7.98 0.48
N GLU A 81 11.94 8.46 1.58
CA GLU A 81 12.54 8.40 2.93
C GLU A 81 12.54 6.98 3.51
N GLY A 82 11.84 6.02 2.87
CA GLY A 82 11.75 4.64 3.33
C GLY A 82 10.99 4.52 4.65
N THR A 83 9.82 5.17 4.75
CA THR A 83 9.02 5.16 5.99
C THR A 83 8.58 3.73 6.34
N VAL A 84 8.83 3.35 7.59
CA VAL A 84 8.46 2.04 8.14
C VAL A 84 7.49 2.26 9.31
N ASP A 85 6.27 1.76 9.19
CA ASP A 85 5.24 1.90 10.22
C ASP A 85 4.19 0.78 10.13
N TYR A 86 3.30 0.72 11.12
CA TYR A 86 2.16 -0.19 11.10
C TYR A 86 1.13 0.26 10.05
N LEU A 87 0.77 -0.68 9.17
CA LEU A 87 -0.37 -0.52 8.28
C LEU A 87 -1.63 -0.99 9.03
N ILE A 88 -2.51 -0.05 9.34
CA ILE A 88 -3.78 -0.31 10.05
C ILE A 88 -4.93 -0.10 9.07
N ILE A 89 -5.82 -1.08 8.97
CA ILE A 89 -7.04 -0.99 8.16
C ILE A 89 -8.23 -1.33 9.07
N GLY A 90 -9.16 -0.40 9.20
CA GLY A 90 -10.24 -0.44 10.18
C GLY A 90 -9.69 -0.23 11.60
N SER A 91 -9.93 -1.22 12.46
CA SER A 91 -9.47 -1.27 13.87
C SER A 91 -8.21 -2.10 14.08
N ASP A 92 -7.80 -2.88 13.07
CA ASP A 92 -6.82 -3.95 13.26
C ASP A 92 -5.57 -3.73 12.39
N PRO A 93 -4.38 -3.98 12.93
CA PRO A 93 -3.16 -3.95 12.14
C PRO A 93 -3.18 -5.11 11.13
N VAL A 94 -2.77 -4.82 9.90
CA VAL A 94 -2.76 -5.80 8.79
C VAL A 94 -1.78 -6.95 9.05
N GLY A 95 -0.74 -6.70 9.84
CA GLY A 95 0.21 -7.70 10.30
C GLY A 95 0.79 -7.35 11.67
N MET A 96 1.48 -8.30 12.28
CA MET A 96 2.19 -8.09 13.55
C MET A 96 3.49 -7.30 13.36
N CYS A 97 4.07 -7.35 12.17
CA CYS A 97 5.29 -6.65 11.81
C CYS A 97 5.00 -5.26 11.23
N LEU A 98 6.04 -4.44 11.18
CA LEU A 98 6.00 -3.15 10.51
C LEU A 98 5.99 -3.36 8.99
N PHE A 99 5.48 -2.38 8.25
CA PHE A 99 5.50 -2.36 6.79
C PHE A 99 6.33 -1.18 6.30
N LYS A 100 7.09 -1.41 5.23
CA LYS A 100 7.76 -0.35 4.47
C LYS A 100 6.96 -0.05 3.21
N LEU A 101 6.89 1.22 2.83
CA LEU A 101 6.37 1.63 1.53
C LEU A 101 7.48 1.41 0.49
N THR A 102 7.29 0.43 -0.42
CA THR A 102 8.30 0.05 -1.40
C THR A 102 8.17 0.84 -2.71
N ASP A 103 6.93 1.11 -3.13
CA ASP A 103 6.65 1.82 -4.36
C ASP A 103 5.37 2.66 -4.24
N ALA A 104 5.40 3.84 -4.87
CA ALA A 104 4.27 4.73 -5.01
C ALA A 104 4.19 5.21 -6.47
N SER A 105 3.31 4.60 -7.24
CA SER A 105 3.10 4.92 -8.66
C SER A 105 1.90 5.84 -8.83
N ASP A 106 2.07 6.98 -9.51
CA ASP A 106 1.00 7.97 -9.70
C ASP A 106 0.56 8.15 -11.16
N ALA A 107 -0.76 8.27 -11.36
CA ALA A 107 -1.41 8.52 -12.63
C ALA A 107 -2.28 9.79 -12.53
N TRP A 108 -2.03 10.77 -13.38
CA TRP A 108 -2.72 12.06 -13.33
C TRP A 108 -3.90 12.07 -14.29
N ASP A 109 -5.11 11.95 -13.75
CA ASP A 109 -6.33 11.89 -14.56
C ASP A 109 -6.74 13.26 -15.09
N CYS A 110 -6.74 14.29 -14.23
CA CYS A 110 -7.25 15.61 -14.58
C CYS A 110 -6.36 16.73 -14.05
N VAL A 111 -5.85 17.54 -14.97
CA VAL A 111 -5.10 18.76 -14.70
C VAL A 111 -5.90 19.93 -15.24
N ALA A 112 -6.29 20.86 -14.36
CA ALA A 112 -7.02 22.06 -14.73
C ALA A 112 -6.10 23.15 -15.29
N ALA A 113 -6.72 24.20 -15.83
CA ALA A 113 -6.04 25.40 -16.33
C ALA A 113 -5.05 25.94 -15.28
N GLY A 114 -3.86 26.33 -15.74
CA GLY A 114 -2.76 26.76 -14.86
C GLY A 114 -1.94 25.62 -14.25
N GLY A 115 -2.09 24.37 -14.72
CA GLY A 115 -1.28 23.24 -14.27
C GLY A 115 -1.68 22.67 -12.92
N ARG A 116 -2.89 23.00 -12.44
CA ARG A 116 -3.37 22.54 -11.13
C ARG A 116 -3.88 21.11 -11.23
N LEU A 117 -3.25 20.20 -10.49
CA LEU A 117 -3.70 18.82 -10.36
C LEU A 117 -5.04 18.78 -9.62
N VAL A 118 -6.08 18.30 -10.31
CA VAL A 118 -7.45 18.17 -9.76
C VAL A 118 -7.71 16.74 -9.30
N ARG A 119 -7.28 15.75 -10.10
CA ARG A 119 -7.50 14.35 -9.79
C ARG A 119 -6.30 13.50 -10.16
N CYS A 120 -5.94 12.58 -9.27
CA CYS A 120 -4.83 11.65 -9.44
C CYS A 120 -5.16 10.31 -8.76
N LYS A 121 -4.74 9.22 -9.41
CA LYS A 121 -4.79 7.88 -8.85
C LYS A 121 -3.37 7.47 -8.45
N ILE A 122 -3.21 6.91 -7.27
CA ILE A 122 -1.91 6.48 -6.74
C ILE A 122 -2.01 5.02 -6.34
N ASP A 123 -1.14 4.19 -6.90
CA ASP A 123 -0.96 2.80 -6.52
C ASP A 123 0.18 2.70 -5.52
N LEU A 124 -0.13 2.23 -4.31
CA LEU A 124 0.83 2.07 -3.22
C LEU A 124 1.13 0.60 -2.99
N SER A 125 2.42 0.28 -2.91
CA SER A 125 2.92 -1.06 -2.65
C SER A 125 3.70 -1.08 -1.33
N PHE A 126 3.31 -2.00 -0.46
CA PHE A 126 3.89 -2.20 0.86
C PHE A 126 4.48 -3.60 0.96
N GLU A 127 5.57 -3.73 1.69
CA GLU A 127 6.19 -5.00 2.03
C GLU A 127 6.48 -5.04 3.52
N GLU A 128 6.36 -6.22 4.11
CA GLU A 128 6.69 -6.47 5.51
C GLU A 128 8.18 -6.18 5.76
N TYR A 129 8.45 -5.49 6.86
CA TYR A 129 9.81 -5.21 7.34
C TYR A 129 10.11 -6.17 8.48
N ALA A 130 10.97 -7.15 8.20
CA ALA A 130 11.45 -8.17 9.14
C ALA A 130 12.96 -8.04 9.38
#